data_AF-Q4UIF8-F1
#
_entry.id   AF-Q4UIF8-F1
#
_cell.length_a   1.000
_cell.length_b   1.000
_cell.length_c   1.000
_cell.angle_alpha   90.00
_cell.angle_beta   90.00
_cell.angle_gamma   90.00
#
_symmetry.space_group_name_H-M   'P 1'
#
loop_
_entity.id
_entity.type
_entity.pdbx_description
1 polymer ?
#
loop_
_entity_poly.entity_id
_entity_poly.type
_entity_poly.pdbx_seq_one_letter_code
_entity_poly.pdbx_strand_id
1 'polypeptide(L)'
;MEIVINNVKNFSKWTLHNFTEKLRVFELRDKSDAELLKLLDDLKQELATFRVSKVTATGTSKLSKITLVRKAVAKVLTVYNQRKKEEARKKYKKLSKTPLNLRPKLTRAKRKGLTTKQLTMKTIKERKRAENLPKRKYALLA
;
A
#
# COMPACT_ATOMS: atom_id res chain seq x y z
N MET A 1 -6.45 10.28 -58.12
CA MET A 1 -6.85 11.38 -57.22
C MET A 1 -7.77 10.80 -56.16
N GLU A 2 -7.63 11.25 -54.90
CA GLU A 2 -8.38 10.82 -53.68
C GLU A 2 -8.08 9.38 -53.20
N ILE A 3 -7.10 9.09 -52.33
CA ILE A 3 -6.83 9.52 -50.94
C ILE A 3 -8.05 9.34 -50.01
N VAL A 4 -8.30 8.08 -49.62
CA VAL A 4 -9.11 7.77 -48.43
C VAL A 4 -8.19 7.72 -47.21
N ILE A 5 -8.60 8.50 -46.22
CA ILE A 5 -7.83 8.98 -45.08
C ILE A 5 -7.56 7.86 -44.07
N ASN A 6 -6.26 7.69 -43.82
CA ASN A 6 -5.59 7.06 -42.71
C ASN A 6 -6.41 6.80 -41.43
N ASN A 7 -6.53 5.51 -41.11
CA ASN A 7 -6.80 4.98 -39.79
C ASN A 7 -5.76 5.50 -38.79
N VAL A 8 -6.18 6.40 -37.91
CA VAL A 8 -5.34 7.10 -36.95
C VAL A 8 -4.90 6.15 -35.83
N LYS A 9 -3.64 5.74 -35.91
CA LYS A 9 -2.69 5.62 -34.80
C LYS A 9 -3.09 4.72 -33.63
N ASN A 10 -3.04 3.40 -33.88
CA ASN A 10 -2.70 2.40 -32.86
C ASN A 10 -1.24 2.58 -32.42
N PHE A 11 -1.00 3.57 -31.56
CA PHE A 11 0.31 3.85 -31.00
C PHE A 11 0.56 2.96 -29.77
N SER A 12 1.65 2.18 -29.82
CA SER A 12 2.34 1.58 -28.68
C SER A 12 1.59 0.53 -27.84
N LYS A 13 1.60 -0.73 -28.30
CA LYS A 13 1.45 -1.92 -27.45
C LYS A 13 2.70 -2.79 -27.56
N TRP A 14 3.82 -2.28 -27.06
CA TRP A 14 5.04 -3.08 -26.92
C TRP A 14 4.89 -4.03 -25.72
N THR A 15 5.10 -5.33 -25.99
CA THR A 15 5.48 -6.41 -25.06
C THR A 15 4.50 -6.85 -23.96
N LEU A 16 3.39 -7.49 -24.36
CA LEU A 16 2.67 -8.43 -23.47
C LEU A 16 3.44 -9.76 -23.39
N HIS A 17 4.42 -9.80 -22.49
CA HIS A 17 5.02 -11.04 -22.01
C HIS A 17 3.96 -11.83 -21.20
N ASN A 18 3.43 -12.90 -21.80
CA ASN A 18 2.62 -14.00 -21.21
C ASN A 18 1.82 -13.69 -19.92
N PHE A 19 0.56 -13.30 -20.12
CA PHE A 19 -0.41 -12.88 -19.11
C PHE A 19 -1.25 -14.03 -18.52
N THR A 20 -1.06 -15.28 -18.95
CA THR A 20 -2.07 -16.34 -18.76
C THR A 20 -1.96 -17.17 -17.47
N GLU A 21 -0.87 -17.10 -16.69
CA GLU A 21 -0.72 -17.88 -15.43
C GLU A 21 -0.50 -17.03 -14.15
N LYS A 22 -0.39 -15.69 -14.25
CA LYS A 22 0.01 -14.86 -13.11
C LYS A 22 -1.17 -14.11 -12.50
N LEU A 23 -1.62 -14.54 -11.32
CA LEU A 23 -2.63 -13.87 -10.48
C LEU A 23 -2.37 -12.36 -10.36
N ARG A 24 -3.26 -11.51 -10.90
CA ARG A 24 -3.09 -10.05 -10.89
C ARG A 24 -3.71 -9.48 -9.62
N VAL A 25 -3.02 -8.53 -8.99
CA VAL A 25 -3.41 -8.05 -7.65
C VAL A 25 -4.73 -7.27 -7.68
N PHE A 26 -5.02 -6.54 -8.75
CA PHE A 26 -6.25 -5.75 -8.84
C PHE A 26 -7.50 -6.66 -8.91
N GLU A 27 -7.43 -7.77 -9.64
CA GLU A 27 -8.51 -8.77 -9.69
C GLU A 27 -8.82 -9.37 -8.31
N LEU A 28 -7.82 -9.44 -7.42
CA LEU A 28 -8.00 -9.93 -6.05
C LEU A 28 -8.67 -8.90 -5.15
N ARG A 29 -8.59 -7.61 -5.47
CA ARG A 29 -9.23 -6.57 -4.66
C ARG A 29 -10.75 -6.58 -4.83
N ASP A 30 -11.21 -6.96 -6.01
CA ASP A 30 -12.64 -7.01 -6.39
C ASP A 30 -13.37 -8.22 -5.77
N LYS A 31 -12.63 -9.28 -5.40
CA LYS A 31 -13.17 -10.50 -4.79
C LYS A 31 -13.66 -10.28 -3.36
N SER A 32 -14.59 -11.13 -2.91
CA SER A 32 -15.03 -11.16 -1.51
C SER A 32 -13.97 -11.79 -0.58
N ASP A 33 -14.05 -11.53 0.73
CA ASP A 33 -13.09 -12.10 1.70
C ASP A 33 -13.22 -13.63 1.77
N ALA A 34 -14.44 -14.18 1.57
CA ALA A 34 -14.68 -15.61 1.49
C ALA A 34 -14.03 -16.24 0.24
N GLU A 35 -14.14 -15.59 -0.92
CA GLU A 35 -13.46 -16.03 -2.14
C GLU A 35 -11.94 -16.01 -2.02
N LEU A 36 -11.39 -14.99 -1.34
CA LEU A 36 -9.95 -14.91 -1.09
C LEU A 36 -9.47 -16.04 -0.18
N LEU A 37 -10.24 -16.41 0.85
CA LEU A 37 -9.90 -17.52 1.74
C LEU A 37 -10.00 -18.88 1.04
N LYS A 38 -11.01 -19.07 0.18
CA LYS A 38 -11.15 -20.28 -0.65
C LYS A 38 -9.97 -20.40 -1.62
N LEU A 39 -9.67 -19.34 -2.37
CA LEU A 39 -8.53 -19.28 -3.28
C LEU A 39 -7.20 -19.53 -2.55
N LEU A 40 -7.07 -19.04 -1.31
CA LEU A 40 -5.88 -19.29 -0.49
C LEU A 40 -5.72 -20.78 -0.14
N ASP A 41 -6.81 -21.49 0.14
CA ASP A 41 -6.76 -22.92 0.44
C ASP A 41 -6.41 -23.75 -0.80
N ASP A 42 -7.04 -23.46 -1.94
CA ASP A 42 -6.75 -24.10 -3.24
C ASP A 42 -5.25 -23.96 -3.59
N LEU A 43 -4.70 -22.75 -3.47
CA LEU A 43 -3.27 -22.48 -3.74
C LEU A 43 -2.33 -23.19 -2.75
N LYS A 44 -2.76 -23.41 -1.49
CA LYS A 44 -1.97 -24.16 -0.50
C LYS A 44 -1.96 -25.64 -0.80
N GLN A 45 -3.09 -26.20 -1.19
CA GLN A 45 -3.20 -27.60 -1.62
C GLN A 45 -2.37 -27.85 -2.88
N GLU A 46 -2.41 -26.94 -3.85
CA GLU A 46 -1.58 -26.99 -5.06
C GLU A 46 -0.07 -26.96 -4.71
N LEU A 47 0.33 -26.06 -3.80
CA LEU A 47 1.71 -25.98 -3.32
C LEU A 47 2.16 -27.26 -2.61
N ALA A 48 1.29 -27.89 -1.83
CA ALA A 48 1.57 -29.16 -1.16
C ALA A 48 1.81 -30.28 -2.19
N THR A 49 0.95 -30.38 -3.21
CA THR A 49 1.10 -31.33 -4.32
C THR A 49 2.41 -31.15 -5.08
N PHE A 50 2.83 -29.89 -5.34
CA PHE A 50 4.12 -29.62 -5.99
C PHE A 50 5.32 -29.96 -5.10
N ARG A 51 5.20 -29.85 -3.77
CA ARG A 51 6.26 -30.27 -2.85
C ARG A 51 6.43 -31.78 -2.82
N VAL A 52 5.34 -32.54 -2.82
CA VAL A 52 5.40 -34.01 -2.93
C VAL A 52 6.01 -34.41 -4.29
N SER A 53 5.54 -33.79 -5.38
CA SER A 53 6.07 -34.04 -6.72
C SER A 53 7.57 -33.75 -6.83
N LYS A 54 8.08 -32.72 -6.13
CA LYS A 54 9.52 -32.42 -6.09
C LYS A 54 10.35 -33.58 -5.52
N VAL A 55 9.79 -34.34 -4.56
CA VAL A 55 10.49 -35.47 -3.93
C VAL A 55 10.38 -36.74 -4.78
N THR A 56 9.22 -36.98 -5.40
CA THR A 56 8.95 -38.23 -6.12
C THR A 56 9.37 -38.22 -7.59
N ALA A 57 9.35 -37.06 -8.27
CA ALA A 57 9.52 -36.98 -9.71
C ALA A 57 10.34 -35.76 -10.16
N THR A 58 11.33 -35.99 -11.02
CA THR A 58 12.30 -34.99 -11.53
C THR A 58 11.76 -34.12 -12.69
N GLY A 59 10.44 -33.97 -12.83
CA GLY A 59 9.83 -33.16 -13.88
C GLY A 59 10.05 -31.66 -13.68
N THR A 60 10.89 -31.05 -14.53
CA THR A 60 11.29 -29.62 -14.44
C THR A 60 10.12 -28.64 -14.51
N SER A 61 9.05 -28.97 -15.25
CA SER A 61 7.85 -28.14 -15.39
C SER A 61 7.07 -27.97 -14.09
N LYS A 62 7.09 -28.96 -13.19
CA LYS A 62 6.46 -28.86 -11.87
C LYS A 62 7.30 -28.02 -10.91
N LEU A 63 8.62 -28.03 -11.06
CA LEU A 63 9.56 -27.27 -10.23
C LEU A 63 9.45 -25.76 -10.47
N SER A 64 9.26 -25.33 -11.72
CA SER A 64 9.10 -23.91 -12.07
C SER A 64 7.83 -23.30 -11.45
N LYS A 65 6.74 -24.08 -11.38
CA LYS A 65 5.45 -23.66 -10.81
C LYS A 65 5.50 -23.38 -9.30
N ILE A 66 6.42 -24.00 -8.55
CA ILE A 66 6.56 -23.76 -7.09
C ILE A 66 6.77 -22.27 -6.79
N THR A 67 7.62 -21.59 -7.56
CA THR A 67 7.89 -20.16 -7.37
C THR A 67 6.66 -19.30 -7.68
N LEU A 68 5.88 -19.68 -8.71
CA LEU A 68 4.66 -18.99 -9.10
C LEU A 68 3.58 -19.09 -8.02
N VAL A 69 3.29 -20.31 -7.54
CA VAL A 69 2.27 -20.54 -6.51
C VAL A 69 2.66 -19.90 -5.17
N ARG A 70 3.93 -19.97 -4.76
CA ARG A 70 4.41 -19.28 -3.54
C ARG A 70 4.16 -17.77 -3.61
N LYS A 71 4.45 -17.14 -4.77
CA LYS A 71 4.18 -15.72 -4.99
C LYS A 71 2.67 -15.44 -5.05
N ALA A 72 1.85 -16.35 -5.59
CA ALA A 72 0.39 -16.22 -5.59
C ALA A 72 -0.20 -16.24 -4.18
N VAL A 73 0.18 -17.21 -3.34
CA VAL A 73 -0.20 -17.28 -1.91
C VAL A 73 0.13 -15.97 -1.18
N ALA A 74 1.36 -15.45 -1.39
CA ALA A 74 1.79 -14.20 -0.78
C ALA A 74 0.92 -12.99 -1.22
N LYS A 75 0.53 -12.92 -2.49
CA LYS A 75 -0.35 -11.85 -3.00
C LYS A 75 -1.74 -11.90 -2.35
N VAL A 76 -2.37 -13.07 -2.29
CA VAL A 76 -3.70 -13.25 -1.68
C VAL A 76 -3.66 -12.82 -0.21
N LEU A 77 -2.67 -13.29 0.55
CA LEU A 77 -2.47 -12.90 1.95
C LEU A 77 -2.21 -11.39 2.11
N THR A 78 -1.49 -10.78 1.17
CA THR A 78 -1.23 -9.33 1.19
C THR A 78 -2.53 -8.55 1.02
N VAL A 79 -3.37 -8.89 0.05
CA VAL A 79 -4.64 -8.22 -0.21
C VAL A 79 -5.59 -8.39 0.98
N TYR A 80 -5.73 -9.61 1.50
CA TYR A 80 -6.57 -9.91 2.66
C TYR A 80 -6.14 -9.09 3.90
N ASN A 81 -4.83 -9.07 4.20
CA ASN A 81 -4.31 -8.30 5.33
C ASN A 81 -4.41 -6.78 5.13
N GLN A 82 -4.29 -6.28 3.89
CA GLN A 82 -4.53 -4.87 3.58
C GLN A 82 -5.97 -4.47 3.90
N ARG A 83 -6.96 -5.25 3.45
CA ARG A 83 -8.40 -5.03 3.72
C ARG A 83 -8.68 -5.05 5.22
N LYS A 84 -8.24 -6.10 5.93
CA LYS A 84 -8.38 -6.22 7.39
C LYS A 84 -7.77 -5.03 8.14
N LYS A 85 -6.61 -4.53 7.70
CA LYS A 85 -5.95 -3.37 8.30
C LYS A 85 -6.70 -2.07 8.00
N GLU A 86 -7.26 -1.92 6.81
CA GLU A 86 -8.06 -0.76 6.44
C GLU A 86 -9.36 -0.68 7.24
N GLU A 87 -10.07 -1.81 7.40
CA GLU A 87 -11.26 -1.92 8.24
C GLU A 87 -10.95 -1.55 9.69
N ALA A 88 -9.85 -2.08 10.25
CA ALA A 88 -9.39 -1.70 11.58
C ALA A 88 -9.09 -0.19 11.68
N ARG A 89 -8.45 0.41 10.66
CA ARG A 89 -8.23 1.87 10.62
C ARG A 89 -9.53 2.66 10.59
N LYS A 90 -10.56 2.20 9.86
CA LYS A 90 -11.90 2.83 9.84
C LYS A 90 -12.53 2.78 11.25
N LYS A 91 -12.49 1.62 11.91
CA LYS A 91 -13.02 1.43 13.27
C LYS A 91 -12.35 2.35 14.31
N TYR A 92 -11.04 2.55 14.22
CA TYR A 92 -10.27 3.33 15.22
C TYR A 92 -9.98 4.80 14.82
N LYS A 93 -10.49 5.30 13.68
CA LYS A 93 -10.10 6.60 13.09
C LYS A 93 -10.25 7.81 14.04
N LYS A 94 -11.29 7.82 14.87
CA LYS A 94 -11.62 8.95 15.77
C LYS A 94 -11.41 8.64 17.25
N LEU A 95 -10.93 7.44 17.57
CA LEU A 95 -10.73 7.01 18.96
C LEU A 95 -9.33 7.43 19.43
N SER A 96 -9.24 8.03 20.62
CA SER A 96 -7.95 8.40 21.24
C SER A 96 -7.05 7.17 21.47
N LYS A 97 -7.63 6.05 21.92
CA LYS A 97 -6.92 4.81 22.23
C LYS A 97 -6.81 3.90 21.01
N THR A 98 -5.91 4.23 20.09
CA THR A 98 -5.59 3.35 18.95
C THR A 98 -4.66 2.20 19.38
N PRO A 99 -4.87 0.97 18.87
CA PRO A 99 -3.95 -0.15 19.02
C PRO A 99 -2.52 0.17 18.54
N LEU A 100 -1.49 -0.35 19.22
CA LEU A 100 -0.08 -0.05 18.96
C LEU A 100 0.35 -0.32 17.50
N ASN A 101 -0.21 -1.35 16.88
CA ASN A 101 0.06 -1.75 15.48
C ASN A 101 -0.52 -0.79 14.42
N LEU A 102 -1.47 0.06 14.79
CA LEU A 102 -2.09 1.04 13.88
C LEU A 102 -1.50 2.45 14.00
N ARG A 103 -0.80 2.73 15.11
CA ARG A 103 -0.14 4.02 15.37
C ARG A 103 0.95 4.33 14.33
N PRO A 104 1.21 5.61 14.03
CA PRO A 104 2.32 5.99 13.17
C PRO A 104 3.67 5.57 13.79
N LYS A 105 4.55 4.98 12.99
CA LYS A 105 5.90 4.61 13.42
C LYS A 105 6.82 5.81 13.35
N LEU A 106 6.89 6.58 14.44
CA LEU A 106 7.81 7.71 14.61
C LEU A 106 9.02 7.30 15.48
N THR A 107 10.09 8.08 15.47
CA THR A 107 11.21 7.91 16.41
C THR A 107 10.75 8.17 17.85
N ARG A 108 11.43 7.57 18.85
CA ARG A 108 11.07 7.76 20.27
C ARG A 108 11.10 9.24 20.67
N ALA A 109 12.12 9.97 20.22
CA ALA A 109 12.24 11.42 20.42
C ALA A 109 11.01 12.17 19.87
N LYS A 110 10.60 11.92 18.62
CA LYS A 110 9.41 12.54 18.02
C LYS A 110 8.11 12.21 18.76
N ARG A 111 7.96 11.00 19.32
CA ARG A 111 6.76 10.64 20.12
C ARG A 111 6.71 11.31 21.49
N LYS A 112 7.87 11.66 22.05
CA LYS A 112 7.99 12.27 23.40
C LYS A 112 8.06 13.79 23.37
N GLY A 113 8.37 14.39 22.22
CA GLY A 113 8.33 15.84 22.04
C GLY A 113 6.93 16.41 22.27
N LEU A 114 6.89 17.69 22.65
CA LEU A 114 5.66 18.45 22.81
C LEU A 114 4.95 18.63 21.46
N THR A 115 3.62 18.80 21.50
CA THR A 115 2.85 19.20 20.31
C THR A 115 3.25 20.60 19.87
N THR A 116 3.13 20.91 18.58
CA THR A 116 3.43 22.25 18.05
C THR A 116 2.62 23.33 18.77
N LYS A 117 1.36 23.04 19.11
CA LYS A 117 0.48 23.92 19.90
C LYS A 117 1.05 24.22 21.29
N GLN A 118 1.66 23.24 21.96
CA GLN A 118 2.29 23.45 23.27
C GLN A 118 3.57 24.28 23.12
N LEU A 119 4.38 24.02 22.08
CA LEU A 119 5.60 24.78 21.81
C LEU A 119 5.34 26.25 21.47
N THR A 120 4.25 26.54 20.76
CA THR A 120 3.88 27.92 20.36
C THR A 120 2.96 28.61 21.35
N MET A 121 2.57 27.94 22.44
CA MET A 121 1.66 28.50 23.43
C MET A 121 2.34 29.66 24.17
N LYS A 122 1.81 30.86 23.98
CA LYS A 122 2.27 32.08 24.64
C LYS A 122 1.39 32.40 25.84
N THR A 123 1.99 33.04 26.85
CA THR A 123 1.20 33.64 27.94
C THR A 123 0.34 34.80 27.41
N ILE A 124 -0.74 35.14 28.11
CA ILE A 124 -1.62 36.27 27.72
C ILE A 124 -0.80 37.56 27.60
N LYS A 125 0.14 37.78 28.53
CA LYS A 125 1.04 38.94 28.54
C LYS A 125 1.92 39.00 27.29
N GLU A 126 2.55 37.88 26.92
CA GLU A 126 3.40 37.79 25.74
C GLU A 126 2.60 37.95 24.44
N ARG A 127 1.39 37.37 24.37
CA ARG A 127 0.48 37.53 23.23
C ARG A 127 0.14 39.00 22.99
N LYS A 128 -0.33 39.72 24.02
CA LYS A 128 -0.64 41.16 23.94
C LYS A 128 0.58 41.99 23.52
N ARG A 129 1.76 41.67 24.04
CA ARG A 129 3.01 42.35 23.64
C ARG A 129 3.33 42.15 22.15
N ALA A 130 3.18 40.92 21.65
CA ALA A 130 3.43 40.60 20.24
C ALA A 130 2.41 41.23 19.29
N GLU A 131 1.14 41.33 19.71
CA GLU A 131 0.07 42.03 18.97
C GLU A 131 0.35 43.54 18.90
N ASN A 132 0.73 44.15 20.02
CA ASN A 132 0.96 45.60 20.09
C ASN A 132 2.27 46.05 19.42
N LEU A 133 3.30 45.20 19.39
CA LEU A 133 4.64 45.52 18.86
C LEU A 133 5.07 44.52 17.76
N PRO A 134 4.46 44.57 16.57
CA PRO A 134 4.88 43.70 15.47
C PRO A 134 6.27 44.08 14.97
N LYS A 135 7.08 43.08 14.61
CA LYS A 135 8.40 43.31 13.98
C LYS A 135 8.20 43.99 12.62
N ARG A 136 8.55 45.26 12.55
CA ARG A 136 8.47 46.06 11.31
C ARG A 136 9.67 45.76 10.43
N LYS A 137 9.47 45.76 9.11
CA LYS A 137 10.56 45.78 8.12
C LYS A 137 10.96 47.25 7.90
N TYR A 138 12.26 47.53 7.87
CA TYR A 138 12.79 48.87 7.59
C TYR A 138 14.07 48.74 6.74
N ALA A 139 14.39 49.81 6.01
CA ALA A 139 15.61 49.95 5.22
C ALA A 139 16.08 51.41 5.35
N LEU A 140 17.37 51.64 5.15
CA LEU A 140 17.94 52.99 5.07
C LEU A 140 18.04 53.40 3.60
N LEU A 141 17.81 54.67 3.32
CA LEU A 141 18.19 55.27 2.04
C LEU A 141 19.72 55.40 2.03
N ALA A 142 20.37 55.06 0.91
CA ALA A 142 21.79 55.32 0.72
C ALA A 142 22.06 56.82 0.56
#